data_AF-J6IHX3-F1
#
_entry.id   AF-J6IHX3-F1
#
_cell.length_a   1.000
_cell.length_b   1.000
_cell.length_c   1.000
_cell.angle_alpha   90.00
_cell.angle_beta   90.00
_cell.angle_gamma   90.00
#
_symmetry.space_group_name_H-M   'P 1'
#
loop_
_entity.id
_entity.type
_entity.pdbx_description
1 polymer ?
#
loop_
_entity_poly.entity_id
_entity_poly.type
_entity_poly.pdbx_seq_one_letter_code
_entity_poly.pdbx_strand_id
1 'polypeptide(L)'
;MPNTIIPYSQYEFKSNRTYFFDNNIWIAIYVPSINSNEDKHRKSLSFLQKTQHHNSQIALVSLIVSELTNTVIRLRYNLWKERTQNYMADYKRDYKQSTEFQRHLTEVKSLVRTMYQLDCTERYPDSFNAIALEPIIENFHIDFNDAYYLELCARNNWILVTSDNDFDSIDKGITIVKI
;
A
#
# COMPACT_ATOMS: atom_id res chain seq x y z
N MET A 1 -5.15 -23.27 -1.20
CA MET A 1 -5.00 -23.40 -2.67
C MET A 1 -3.86 -22.50 -3.09
N PRO A 2 -3.02 -22.88 -4.06
CA PRO A 2 -1.91 -22.02 -4.51
C PRO A 2 -2.38 -20.67 -5.04
N ASN A 3 -1.60 -19.62 -4.78
CA ASN A 3 -1.84 -18.31 -5.39
C ASN A 3 -1.53 -18.36 -6.89
N THR A 4 -2.26 -17.56 -7.66
CA THR A 4 -1.94 -17.29 -9.07
C THR A 4 -1.14 -16.00 -9.15
N ILE A 5 0.18 -16.11 -9.32
CA ILE A 5 1.09 -14.97 -9.40
C ILE A 5 1.35 -14.61 -10.86
N ILE A 6 1.06 -13.37 -11.24
CA ILE A 6 1.16 -12.88 -12.62
C ILE A 6 2.08 -11.65 -12.66
N PRO A 7 3.19 -11.69 -13.39
CA PRO A 7 3.99 -10.48 -13.65
C PRO A 7 3.15 -9.41 -14.37
N TYR A 8 3.33 -8.13 -14.02
CA TYR A 8 2.58 -7.03 -14.64
C TYR A 8 2.66 -7.03 -16.17
N SER A 9 3.81 -7.40 -16.73
CA SER A 9 4.01 -7.51 -18.19
C SER A 9 3.12 -8.56 -18.88
N GLN A 10 2.61 -9.51 -18.12
CA GLN A 10 1.74 -10.60 -18.60
C GLN A 10 0.29 -10.44 -18.14
N TYR A 11 0.00 -9.40 -17.35
CA TYR A 11 -1.33 -9.20 -16.78
C TYR A 11 -2.30 -8.60 -17.80
N GLU A 12 -3.37 -9.33 -18.09
CA GLU A 12 -4.48 -8.88 -18.93
C GLU A 12 -5.57 -8.23 -18.07
N PHE A 13 -5.85 -6.95 -18.32
CA PHE A 13 -6.88 -6.22 -17.60
C PHE A 13 -8.27 -6.62 -18.07
N LYS A 14 -9.14 -6.88 -17.10
CA LYS A 14 -10.56 -7.20 -17.31
C LYS A 14 -11.42 -6.18 -16.57
N SER A 15 -12.60 -5.90 -17.09
CA SER A 15 -13.54 -4.99 -16.44
C SER A 15 -14.18 -5.58 -15.19
N ASN A 16 -14.71 -4.71 -14.33
CA ASN A 16 -15.44 -5.08 -13.10
C ASN A 16 -14.60 -5.96 -12.15
N ARG A 17 -13.31 -5.64 -12.03
CA ARG A 17 -12.42 -6.26 -11.04
C ARG A 17 -12.25 -5.32 -9.86
N THR A 18 -11.98 -5.91 -8.70
CA THR A 18 -11.55 -5.16 -7.51
C THR A 18 -10.11 -5.52 -7.21
N TYR A 19 -9.26 -4.50 -7.20
CA TYR A 19 -7.85 -4.60 -6.88
C TYR A 19 -7.63 -4.18 -5.43
N PHE A 20 -6.65 -4.78 -4.78
CA PHE A 20 -6.15 -4.34 -3.49
C PHE A 20 -4.70 -3.90 -3.70
N PHE A 21 -4.45 -2.60 -3.60
CA PHE A 21 -3.09 -2.07 -3.72
C PHE A 21 -2.43 -2.15 -2.36
N ASP A 22 -1.33 -2.90 -2.30
CA ASP A 22 -0.39 -2.88 -1.19
C ASP A 22 0.13 -1.43 -0.98
N ASN A 23 0.46 -1.10 0.27
CA ASN A 23 1.10 0.14 0.66
C ASN A 23 2.33 0.46 -0.22
N ASN A 24 3.13 -0.55 -0.59
CA ASN A 24 4.31 -0.34 -1.42
C ASN A 24 3.99 0.19 -2.85
N ILE A 25 2.77 -0.03 -3.34
CA ILE A 25 2.26 0.49 -4.62
C ILE A 25 1.79 1.93 -4.45
N TRP A 26 1.06 2.22 -3.37
CA TRP A 26 0.66 3.60 -3.04
C TRP A 26 1.86 4.53 -2.88
N ILE A 27 2.90 4.06 -2.19
CA ILE A 27 4.18 4.77 -2.03
C ILE A 27 4.85 4.99 -3.40
N ALA A 28 4.88 3.97 -4.26
CA ALA A 28 5.47 4.09 -5.59
C ALA A 28 4.74 5.15 -6.44
N ILE A 29 3.42 5.27 -6.33
CA ILE A 29 2.63 6.26 -7.09
C ILE A 29 2.85 7.68 -6.55
N TYR A 30 2.70 7.87 -5.24
CA TYR A 30 2.57 9.23 -4.67
C TYR A 30 3.82 9.76 -3.97
N VAL A 31 4.82 8.91 -3.75
CA VAL A 31 6.07 9.29 -3.07
C VAL A 31 7.32 8.91 -3.91
N PRO A 32 7.35 9.19 -5.23
CA PRO A 32 8.45 8.76 -6.10
C PRO A 32 9.78 9.42 -5.73
N SER A 33 9.76 10.63 -5.15
CA SER A 33 10.99 11.33 -4.71
C SER A 33 11.78 10.59 -3.62
N ILE A 34 11.16 9.64 -2.92
CA ILE A 34 11.80 8.85 -1.87
C ILE A 34 12.05 7.41 -2.35
N ASN A 35 11.27 6.92 -3.31
CA ASN A 35 11.41 5.59 -3.88
C ASN A 35 12.09 5.68 -5.25
N SER A 36 13.41 5.47 -5.30
CA SER A 36 14.25 5.67 -6.49
C SER A 36 14.03 4.67 -7.63
N ASN A 37 13.04 3.78 -7.54
CA ASN A 37 12.74 2.81 -8.58
C ASN A 37 11.73 3.39 -9.59
N GLU A 38 12.26 4.06 -10.63
CA GLU A 38 11.48 4.66 -11.70
C GLU A 38 10.60 3.65 -12.44
N ASP A 39 11.08 2.43 -12.65
CA ASP A 39 10.30 1.38 -13.32
C ASP A 39 9.08 0.98 -12.49
N LYS A 40 9.27 0.80 -11.17
CA LYS A 40 8.17 0.54 -10.23
C LYS A 40 7.15 1.67 -10.25
N HIS A 41 7.61 2.93 -10.14
CA HIS A 41 6.72 4.10 -10.22
C HIS A 41 5.89 4.09 -11.53
N ARG A 42 6.56 3.94 -12.67
CA ARG A 42 5.92 3.93 -14.00
C ARG A 42 4.89 2.81 -14.12
N LYS A 43 5.22 1.59 -13.67
CA LYS A 43 4.31 0.46 -13.72
C LYS A 43 3.13 0.63 -12.76
N SER A 44 3.35 1.07 -11.52
CA SER A 44 2.27 1.34 -10.57
C SER A 44 1.30 2.40 -11.08
N LEU A 45 1.83 3.49 -11.65
CA LEU A 45 1.00 4.55 -12.24
C LEU A 45 0.22 4.04 -13.45
N SER A 46 0.87 3.26 -14.32
CA SER A 46 0.21 2.64 -15.48
C SER A 46 -0.88 1.66 -15.04
N PHE A 47 -0.67 0.92 -13.95
CA PHE A 47 -1.68 0.03 -13.38
C PHE A 47 -2.91 0.82 -12.91
N LEU A 48 -2.71 1.90 -12.14
CA LEU A 48 -3.79 2.79 -11.69
C LEU A 48 -4.63 3.32 -12.87
N GLN A 49 -3.96 3.82 -13.92
CA GLN A 49 -4.62 4.33 -15.13
C GLN A 49 -5.44 3.24 -15.84
N LYS A 50 -4.90 2.03 -15.97
CA LYS A 50 -5.63 0.90 -16.58
C LYS A 50 -6.83 0.48 -15.72
N THR A 51 -6.70 0.47 -14.39
CA THR A 51 -7.83 0.21 -13.50
C THR A 51 -8.98 1.20 -13.72
N GLN A 52 -8.67 2.50 -13.86
CA GLN A 52 -9.64 3.54 -14.17
C GLN A 52 -10.32 3.32 -15.53
N HIS A 53 -9.54 3.01 -16.57
CA HIS A 53 -10.08 2.80 -17.93
C HIS A 53 -10.93 1.53 -18.07
N HIS A 54 -10.72 0.52 -17.23
CA HIS A 54 -11.44 -0.75 -17.30
C HIS A 54 -12.68 -0.82 -16.39
N ASN A 55 -13.22 0.30 -15.89
CA ASN A 55 -14.37 0.29 -14.97
C ASN A 55 -14.18 -0.69 -13.80
N SER A 56 -12.98 -0.66 -13.22
CA SER A 56 -12.58 -1.51 -12.09
C SER A 56 -12.31 -0.64 -10.88
N GLN A 57 -12.30 -1.25 -9.71
CA GLN A 57 -12.19 -0.55 -8.44
C GLN A 57 -10.91 -0.94 -7.70
N ILE A 58 -10.47 -0.08 -6.80
CA ILE A 58 -9.39 -0.30 -5.85
C ILE A 58 -10.02 -0.26 -4.46
N ALA A 59 -9.93 -1.37 -3.75
CA ALA A 59 -10.36 -1.45 -2.36
C ALA A 59 -9.32 -0.75 -1.47
N LEU A 60 -9.77 0.31 -0.78
CA LEU A 60 -8.96 1.03 0.19
C LEU A 60 -9.54 0.82 1.60
N VAL A 61 -8.75 0.18 2.45
CA VAL A 61 -9.08 -0.12 3.86
C VAL A 61 -8.31 0.79 4.81
N SER A 62 -8.74 0.90 6.07
CA SER A 62 -8.10 1.84 7.00
C SER A 62 -6.68 1.42 7.37
N LEU A 63 -6.39 0.12 7.36
CA LEU A 63 -5.07 -0.40 7.66
C LEU A 63 -4.00 0.07 6.67
N ILE A 64 -4.32 0.11 5.37
CA ILE A 64 -3.44 0.69 4.33
C ILE A 64 -3.16 2.17 4.60
N VAL A 65 -4.19 2.94 4.96
CA VAL A 65 -4.02 4.38 5.25
C VAL A 65 -3.17 4.59 6.49
N SER A 66 -3.37 3.78 7.53
CA SER A 66 -2.56 3.79 8.75
C SER A 66 -1.09 3.51 8.44
N GLU A 67 -0.83 2.47 7.66
CA GLU A 67 0.53 2.08 7.29
C GLU A 67 1.20 3.13 6.41
N LEU A 68 0.52 3.59 5.36
CA LEU A 68 1.01 4.62 4.45
C LEU A 68 1.38 5.90 5.19
N THR A 69 0.50 6.41 6.04
CA THR A 69 0.74 7.66 6.77
C THR A 69 1.96 7.53 7.69
N ASN A 70 2.08 6.41 8.41
CA ASN A 70 3.23 6.15 9.28
C ASN A 70 4.53 5.99 8.49
N THR A 71 4.51 5.22 7.40
CA THR A 71 5.67 4.97 6.55
C THR A 71 6.16 6.26 5.91
N VAL A 72 5.28 7.05 5.29
CA VAL A 72 5.68 8.31 4.63
C VAL A 72 6.23 9.31 5.63
N ILE A 73 5.61 9.47 6.79
CA ILE A 73 6.13 10.38 7.82
C ILE A 73 7.49 9.89 8.37
N ARG A 74 7.69 8.58 8.53
CA ARG A 74 8.99 8.02 8.95
C ARG A 74 10.08 8.23 7.92
N LEU A 75 9.75 8.11 6.64
CA LEU A 75 10.67 8.44 5.56
C LEU A 75 11.06 9.92 5.58
N ARG A 76 10.08 10.83 5.71
CA ARG A 76 10.32 12.27 5.82
C ARG A 76 11.17 12.64 7.04
N TYR A 77 10.97 11.94 8.16
CA TYR A 77 11.81 12.08 9.34
C TYR A 77 13.27 11.73 9.06
N ASN A 78 13.53 10.61 8.37
CA ASN A 78 14.89 10.20 8.04
C ASN A 78 15.58 11.22 7.13
N LEU A 79 14.90 11.69 6.08
CA LEU A 79 15.39 12.76 5.21
C LEU A 79 15.66 14.07 5.97
N TRP A 80 14.80 14.41 6.94
CA TRP A 80 15.01 15.58 7.77
C TRP A 80 16.27 15.45 8.65
N LYS A 81 16.53 14.27 9.23
CA LYS A 81 17.77 14.01 9.99
C LYS A 81 19.01 14.18 9.12
N GLU A 82 18.98 13.64 7.91
CA GLU A 82 20.07 13.78 6.94
C GLU A 82 20.27 15.25 6.56
N ARG A 83 19.22 15.96 6.18
CA ARG A 83 19.30 17.39 5.80
C ARG A 83 19.82 18.27 6.94
N THR A 84 19.44 17.98 8.17
CA THR A 84 19.87 18.74 9.36
C THR A 84 21.18 18.25 9.95
N GLN A 85 21.73 17.14 9.45
CA GLN A 85 22.89 16.43 10.01
C GLN A 85 22.69 16.05 11.50
N ASN A 86 21.44 15.99 11.97
CA ASN A 86 21.09 15.62 13.33
C ASN A 86 20.68 14.15 13.40
N TYR A 87 21.65 13.26 13.20
CA TYR A 87 21.41 11.82 13.13
C TYR A 87 20.88 11.22 14.44
N MET A 88 21.16 11.87 15.58
CA MET A 88 20.72 11.46 16.93
C MET A 88 19.39 12.07 17.35
N ALA A 89 18.74 12.86 16.47
CA ALA A 89 17.42 13.38 16.76
C ALA A 89 16.46 12.23 17.10
N ASP A 90 15.50 12.54 17.97
CA ASP A 90 14.37 11.69 18.29
C ASP A 90 13.13 12.13 17.50
N TYR A 91 12.34 11.14 17.09
CA TYR A 91 11.17 11.37 16.27
C TYR A 91 10.07 12.17 16.99
N LYS A 92 9.84 11.89 18.27
CA LYS A 92 8.74 12.51 19.04
C LYS A 92 9.17 13.84 19.64
N ARG A 93 10.37 13.89 20.23
CA ARG A 93 10.87 15.08 20.94
C ARG A 93 11.35 16.14 19.97
N ASP A 94 12.09 15.75 18.93
CA ASP A 94 12.80 16.72 18.09
C ASP A 94 12.04 16.96 16.77
N TYR A 95 11.65 15.90 16.07
CA TYR A 95 10.99 16.04 14.77
C TYR A 95 9.52 16.46 14.87
N LYS A 96 8.70 15.79 15.69
CA LYS A 96 7.26 16.12 15.80
C LYS A 96 6.97 17.55 16.28
N GLN A 97 7.92 18.18 16.97
CA GLN A 97 7.83 19.57 17.42
C GLN A 97 8.29 20.58 16.34
N SER A 98 8.87 20.10 15.24
CA SER A 98 9.41 20.96 14.18
C SER A 98 8.32 21.47 13.22
N THR A 99 8.59 22.61 12.60
CA THR A 99 7.79 23.15 11.48
C THR A 99 7.79 22.21 10.28
N GLU A 100 8.88 21.46 10.07
CA GLU A 100 9.02 20.47 9.01
C GLU A 100 8.03 19.32 9.18
N PHE A 101 7.82 18.84 10.40
CA PHE A 101 6.78 17.82 10.65
C PHE A 101 5.40 18.34 10.29
N GLN A 102 5.05 19.59 10.62
CA GLN A 102 3.74 20.16 10.27
C GLN A 102 3.55 20.29 8.75
N ARG A 103 4.61 20.68 8.03
CA ARG A 103 4.61 20.69 6.56
C ARG A 103 4.40 19.30 5.99
N HIS A 104 5.20 18.31 6.41
CA HIS A 104 5.08 16.92 5.95
C HIS A 104 3.71 16.31 6.32
N LEU A 105 3.17 16.63 7.48
CA LEU A 105 1.83 16.18 7.89
C LEU A 105 0.75 16.74 6.97
N THR A 106 0.89 17.99 6.52
CA THR A 106 -0.04 18.60 5.56
C THR A 106 0.04 17.91 4.19
N GLU A 107 1.25 17.58 3.73
CA GLU A 107 1.46 16.80 2.50
C GLU A 107 0.81 15.42 2.58
N VAL A 108 1.03 14.69 3.68
CA VAL A 108 0.44 13.36 3.88
C VAL A 108 -1.08 13.42 3.96
N LYS A 109 -1.65 14.43 4.62
CA LYS A 109 -3.11 14.66 4.61
C LYS A 109 -3.63 14.91 3.19
N SER A 110 -2.89 15.66 2.38
CA SER A 110 -3.26 15.89 0.98
C SER A 110 -3.22 14.60 0.18
N LEU A 111 -2.17 13.80 0.35
CA LEU A 111 -2.00 12.51 -0.32
C LEU A 111 -3.18 11.57 -0.02
N VAL A 112 -3.53 11.40 1.26
CA VAL A 112 -4.65 10.55 1.68
C VAL A 112 -5.98 11.05 1.10
N ARG A 113 -6.20 12.37 1.03
CA ARG A 113 -7.39 12.93 0.37
C ARG A 113 -7.42 12.62 -1.12
N THR A 114 -6.28 12.74 -1.81
CA THR A 114 -6.18 12.38 -3.24
C THR A 114 -6.56 10.93 -3.47
N MET A 115 -6.10 9.99 -2.63
CA MET A 115 -6.48 8.58 -2.73
C MET A 115 -7.99 8.38 -2.62
N TYR A 116 -8.66 9.02 -1.66
CA TYR A 116 -10.11 8.92 -1.51
C TYR A 116 -10.91 9.57 -2.65
N GLN A 117 -10.33 10.53 -3.36
CA GLN A 117 -10.98 11.27 -4.42
C GLN A 117 -10.77 10.63 -5.81
N LEU A 118 -10.00 9.55 -5.90
CA LEU A 118 -9.89 8.78 -7.13
C LEU A 118 -11.22 8.10 -7.43
N ASP A 119 -11.75 8.31 -8.64
CA ASP A 119 -13.02 7.72 -9.09
C ASP A 119 -13.06 6.19 -9.02
N CYS A 120 -11.89 5.54 -9.13
CA CYS A 120 -11.77 4.09 -9.05
C CYS A 120 -11.47 3.59 -7.63
N THR A 121 -11.41 4.43 -6.60
CA THR A 121 -11.11 4.01 -5.23
C THR A 121 -12.36 3.97 -4.37
N GLU A 122 -12.56 2.84 -3.71
CA GLU A 122 -13.72 2.60 -2.85
C GLU A 122 -13.25 2.36 -1.41
N ARG A 123 -13.96 2.94 -0.45
CA ARG A 123 -13.68 2.76 0.97
C ARG A 123 -14.32 1.46 1.44
N TYR A 124 -13.49 0.46 1.74
CA TYR A 124 -13.96 -0.84 2.24
C TYR A 124 -13.73 -0.97 3.76
N PRO A 125 -14.63 -1.66 4.48
CA PRO A 125 -14.47 -1.92 5.90
C PRO A 125 -13.33 -2.93 6.12
N ASP A 126 -12.48 -2.69 7.13
CA ASP A 126 -11.44 -3.66 7.51
C ASP A 126 -12.04 -4.98 7.99
N SER A 127 -13.31 -5.00 8.42
CA SER A 127 -14.04 -6.22 8.78
C SER A 127 -13.40 -7.05 9.90
N PHE A 128 -12.74 -6.39 10.87
CA PHE A 128 -12.04 -7.03 11.98
C PHE A 128 -12.91 -8.00 12.79
N ASN A 129 -14.20 -7.69 12.93
CA ASN A 129 -15.16 -8.54 13.63
C ASN A 129 -15.48 -9.86 12.89
N ALA A 130 -15.16 -9.95 11.61
CA ALA A 130 -15.58 -11.04 10.74
C ALA A 130 -14.41 -11.79 10.09
N ILE A 131 -13.22 -11.20 10.06
CA ILE A 131 -12.02 -11.81 9.49
C ILE A 131 -11.55 -13.00 10.35
N ALA A 132 -11.03 -14.04 9.71
CA ALA A 132 -10.44 -15.16 10.43
C ALA A 132 -9.07 -14.73 10.96
N LEU A 133 -8.86 -14.76 12.27
CA LEU A 133 -7.62 -14.28 12.88
C LEU A 133 -6.54 -15.36 12.92
N GLU A 134 -6.91 -16.62 13.08
CA GLU A 134 -5.97 -17.74 13.17
C GLU A 134 -5.03 -17.79 11.96
N PRO A 135 -5.52 -17.69 10.70
CA PRO A 135 -4.62 -17.71 9.55
C PRO A 135 -3.74 -16.46 9.46
N ILE A 136 -4.14 -15.34 10.07
CA ILE A 136 -3.30 -14.13 10.14
C ILE A 136 -2.17 -14.38 11.14
N ILE A 137 -2.52 -14.87 12.33
CA ILE A 137 -1.58 -15.18 13.43
C ILE A 137 -0.52 -16.19 12.98
N GLU A 138 -0.92 -17.23 12.25
CA GLU A 138 -0.01 -18.24 11.70
C GLU A 138 1.00 -17.65 10.69
N ASN A 139 0.67 -16.51 10.07
CA ASN A 139 1.48 -15.86 9.03
C ASN A 139 2.16 -14.55 9.49
N PHE A 140 2.36 -14.33 10.79
CA PHE A 140 3.04 -13.12 11.31
C PHE A 140 4.49 -12.92 10.84
N HIS A 141 5.08 -13.90 10.17
CA HIS A 141 6.41 -13.77 9.58
C HIS A 141 6.45 -12.77 8.40
N ILE A 142 5.30 -12.44 7.81
CA ILE A 142 5.15 -11.38 6.79
C ILE A 142 4.53 -10.11 7.37
N ASP A 143 4.61 -9.87 8.68
CA ASP A 143 3.88 -8.82 9.40
C ASP A 143 2.34 -9.02 9.45
N PHE A 144 1.74 -8.43 10.49
CA PHE A 144 0.29 -8.52 10.73
C PHE A 144 -0.53 -7.94 9.57
N ASN A 145 -0.11 -6.79 9.04
CA ASN A 145 -0.84 -6.07 8.00
C ASN A 145 -0.94 -6.87 6.71
N ASP A 146 0.16 -7.45 6.24
CA ASP A 146 0.18 -8.18 4.98
C ASP A 146 -0.57 -9.51 5.09
N ALA A 147 -0.43 -10.21 6.23
CA ALA A 147 -1.25 -11.37 6.53
C ALA A 147 -2.75 -11.01 6.56
N TYR A 148 -3.11 -9.83 7.06
CA TYR A 148 -4.46 -9.30 7.05
C TYR A 148 -4.96 -8.98 5.63
N TYR A 149 -4.11 -8.39 4.80
CA TYR A 149 -4.42 -8.07 3.40
C TYR A 149 -4.69 -9.33 2.57
N LEU A 150 -3.93 -10.40 2.80
CA LEU A 150 -4.17 -11.70 2.18
C LEU A 150 -5.55 -12.25 2.53
N GLU A 151 -5.94 -12.23 3.80
CA GLU A 151 -7.26 -12.69 4.24
C GLU A 151 -8.39 -11.84 3.66
N LEU A 152 -8.22 -10.51 3.61
CA LEU A 152 -9.18 -9.63 2.95
C LEU A 152 -9.32 -9.94 1.46
N CYS A 153 -8.21 -10.13 0.75
CA CYS A 153 -8.23 -10.43 -0.68
C CYS A 153 -8.91 -11.77 -0.94
N ALA A 154 -8.60 -12.80 -0.14
CA ALA A 154 -9.18 -14.13 -0.26
C ALA A 154 -10.69 -14.10 0.00
N ARG A 155 -11.12 -13.45 1.08
CA ARG A 155 -12.53 -13.35 1.46
C ARG A 155 -13.38 -12.64 0.40
N ASN A 156 -12.84 -11.57 -0.19
CA ASN A 156 -13.60 -10.70 -1.08
C ASN A 156 -13.32 -10.95 -2.57
N ASN A 157 -12.50 -11.96 -2.90
CA ASN A 157 -12.06 -12.26 -4.27
C ASN A 157 -11.41 -11.04 -4.95
N TRP A 158 -10.57 -10.32 -4.21
CA TRP A 158 -9.80 -9.20 -4.73
C TRP A 158 -8.47 -9.66 -5.31
N ILE A 159 -7.95 -8.87 -6.25
CA ILE A 159 -6.65 -9.09 -6.86
C ILE A 159 -5.62 -8.24 -6.12
N LEU A 160 -4.66 -8.87 -5.45
CA LEU A 160 -3.57 -8.17 -4.76
C LEU A 160 -2.59 -7.62 -5.79
N VAL A 161 -2.20 -6.35 -5.66
CA VAL A 161 -1.19 -5.71 -6.49
C VAL A 161 -0.06 -5.26 -5.58
N THR A 162 1.14 -5.80 -5.78
CA THR A 162 2.30 -5.58 -4.91
C THR A 162 3.61 -5.74 -5.68
N SER A 163 4.70 -5.20 -5.14
CA SER A 163 6.07 -5.58 -5.54
C SER A 163 6.77 -6.48 -4.52
N ASP A 164 6.12 -6.79 -3.39
CA ASP A 164 6.71 -7.55 -2.29
C ASP A 164 6.61 -9.05 -2.54
N ASN A 165 7.67 -9.79 -2.23
CA ASN A 165 7.74 -11.25 -2.38
C ASN A 165 7.25 -12.01 -1.15
N ASP A 166 6.99 -11.32 -0.04
CA ASP A 166 6.53 -11.95 1.20
C ASP A 166 5.23 -12.75 1.00
N PHE A 167 4.33 -12.28 0.12
CA PHE A 167 3.08 -12.96 -0.23
C PHE A 167 3.22 -14.25 -1.04
N ASP A 168 4.39 -14.53 -1.63
CA ASP A 168 4.56 -15.62 -2.60
C ASP A 168 4.56 -17.01 -1.94
N SER A 169 4.86 -17.04 -0.65
CA SER A 169 5.01 -18.28 0.13
C SER A 169 3.73 -18.72 0.84
N ILE A 170 2.65 -17.92 0.81
CA ILE A 170 1.44 -18.14 1.59
C ILE A 170 0.25 -18.41 0.67
N ASP A 171 -0.17 -19.67 0.61
CA ASP A 171 -1.26 -20.12 -0.26
C ASP A 171 -2.66 -19.72 0.26
N LYS A 172 -3.32 -18.81 -0.46
CA LYS A 172 -4.70 -18.38 -0.19
C LYS A 172 -5.65 -18.52 -1.39
N GLY A 173 -5.14 -18.95 -2.54
CA GLY A 173 -5.94 -19.14 -3.75
C GLY A 173 -6.33 -17.82 -4.40
N ILE A 174 -5.58 -16.74 -4.13
CA ILE A 174 -5.86 -15.42 -4.69
C ILE A 174 -5.03 -15.17 -5.96
N THR A 175 -5.41 -14.14 -6.71
CA THR A 175 -4.57 -13.61 -7.78
C THR A 175 -3.68 -12.50 -7.23
N ILE A 176 -2.38 -12.59 -7.50
CA ILE A 176 -1.39 -11.58 -7.16
C ILE A 176 -0.76 -11.06 -8.44
N VAL A 177 -0.76 -9.74 -8.64
CA VAL A 177 -0.06 -9.08 -9.75
C VAL A 177 1.20 -8.40 -9.24
N LYS A 178 2.33 -8.79 -9.82
CA LYS A 178 3.67 -8.31 -9.44
C LYS A 178 4.12 -7.14 -10.30
N ILE A 179 4.33 -5.99 -9.65
CA ILE A 179 4.80 -4.74 -10.28
C ILE A 179 6.33 -4.72 -10.39
#